data_AF-J2GFF6-F1
#
_entry.id   AF-J2GFF6-F1
#
_cell.length_a   1.000
_cell.length_b   1.000
_cell.length_c   1.000
_cell.angle_alpha   90.00
_cell.angle_beta   90.00
_cell.angle_gamma   90.00
#
_symmetry.space_group_name_H-M   'P 1'
#
loop_
_entity.id
_entity.type
_entity.pdbx_description
1 polymer ?
#
loop_
_entity_poly.entity_id
_entity_poly.type
_entity_poly.pdbx_seq_one_letter_code
_entity_poly.pdbx_strand_id
1 'polypeptide(L)'
;MKLRLALLLAIALILPACSETANTPEVPLPTYVLAIDRFDEGTGTWFVALSTESNDEKELRALVENTRTLAKDKKEEVNSISVSIIKPDGMIPPTVTAFGRIALTSKGMEQTGLSSTSEIEFEYKNAPATSHK
;
A
#
# COMPACT_ATOMS: atom_id res chain seq x y z
N MET A 1 46.48 19.41 -31.75
CA MET A 1 46.40 19.74 -30.30
C MET A 1 45.56 21.01 -30.18
N LYS A 2 44.27 20.90 -29.84
CA LYS A 2 43.65 21.24 -28.53
C LYS A 2 43.86 22.69 -28.04
N LEU A 3 42.82 23.53 -28.12
CA LEU A 3 42.25 24.42 -27.05
C LEU A 3 41.17 25.33 -27.71
N ARG A 4 39.86 25.06 -27.61
CA ARG A 4 38.86 25.43 -26.57
C ARG A 4 38.90 26.92 -26.21
N LEU A 5 38.04 27.76 -26.79
CA LEU A 5 36.63 28.04 -26.45
C LEU A 5 36.47 28.68 -25.07
N ALA A 6 36.15 29.97 -25.06
CA ALA A 6 35.48 30.64 -23.95
C ALA A 6 34.55 31.72 -24.53
N LEU A 7 33.25 31.49 -24.47
CA LEU A 7 32.26 32.57 -24.53
C LEU A 7 31.24 32.31 -23.43
N LEU A 8 31.34 33.15 -22.40
CA LEU A 8 30.35 33.30 -21.34
C LEU A 8 29.13 34.02 -21.92
N LEU A 9 27.96 33.38 -21.85
CA LEU A 9 26.68 34.07 -21.92
C LEU A 9 25.92 33.76 -20.62
N ALA A 10 25.85 34.77 -19.76
CA ALA A 10 24.89 34.84 -18.67
C ALA A 10 23.57 35.45 -19.19
N ILE A 11 22.50 35.27 -18.41
CA ILE A 11 21.15 35.91 -18.39
C ILE A 11 20.08 34.80 -18.49
N ALA A 12 19.01 34.75 -17.70
CA ALA A 12 18.66 35.20 -16.36
C ALA A 12 17.34 34.46 -16.04
N LEU A 13 17.21 34.02 -14.79
CA LEU A 13 15.98 33.73 -14.03
C LEU A 13 14.63 33.79 -14.78
N ILE A 14 14.01 32.63 -14.97
CA ILE A 14 12.55 32.48 -14.90
C ILE A 14 12.27 31.43 -13.83
N LEU A 15 11.56 31.86 -12.80
CA LEU A 15 11.24 31.12 -11.59
C LEU A 15 10.55 29.78 -11.88
N PRO A 16 10.78 28.73 -11.06
CA PRO A 16 9.89 27.59 -11.02
C PRO A 16 8.52 28.09 -10.55
N ALA A 17 7.49 27.92 -11.38
CA ALA A 17 6.13 27.91 -10.86
C ALA A 17 6.09 26.81 -9.80
N CYS A 18 5.93 27.21 -8.54
CA CYS A 18 5.70 26.32 -7.42
C CYS A 18 4.51 25.42 -7.79
N SER A 19 4.79 24.19 -8.20
CA SER A 19 3.84 23.11 -8.02
C SER A 19 3.68 22.97 -6.52
N GLU A 20 2.63 23.59 -5.99
CA GLU A 20 2.13 23.35 -4.65
C GLU A 20 1.61 21.91 -4.65
N THR A 21 2.53 20.96 -4.53
CA THR A 21 2.20 19.58 -4.17
C THR A 21 1.57 19.69 -2.80
N ALA A 22 0.25 19.59 -2.76
CA ALA A 22 -0.52 19.54 -1.53
C ALA A 22 0.13 18.48 -0.62
N ASN A 23 0.84 18.94 0.42
CA ASN A 23 1.41 18.11 1.47
C ASN A 23 0.24 17.52 2.24
N THR A 24 -0.35 16.46 1.69
CA THR A 24 -1.20 15.57 2.47
C THR A 24 -0.25 14.91 3.45
N PRO A 25 -0.47 15.01 4.78
CA PRO A 25 0.36 14.32 5.74
C PRO A 25 0.35 12.84 5.39
N GLU A 26 1.49 12.31 4.97
CA GLU A 26 1.67 10.89 4.71
C GLU A 26 1.37 10.18 6.03
N VAL A 27 0.27 9.43 6.08
CA VAL A 27 -0.06 8.63 7.27
C VAL A 27 1.10 7.67 7.46
N PRO A 28 1.84 7.75 8.59
CA PRO A 28 3.02 6.93 8.77
C PRO A 28 2.64 5.45 8.77
N LEU A 29 3.44 4.63 8.10
CA LEU A 29 3.26 3.18 8.17
C LEU A 29 3.68 2.70 9.56
N PRO A 30 2.81 2.02 10.31
CA PRO A 30 3.20 1.42 11.58
C PRO A 30 4.21 0.29 11.34
N THR A 31 4.93 -0.09 12.39
CA THR A 31 5.82 -1.26 12.32
C THR A 31 4.98 -2.53 12.11
N TYR A 32 5.43 -3.40 11.21
CA TYR A 32 4.74 -4.66 10.91
C TYR A 32 5.72 -5.78 10.55
N VAL A 33 5.22 -7.02 10.64
CA VAL A 33 5.88 -8.23 10.18
C VAL A 33 5.02 -8.88 9.10
N LEU A 34 5.64 -9.34 8.02
CA LEU A 34 4.96 -10.13 7.00
C LEU A 34 4.83 -11.57 7.49
N ALA A 35 3.65 -11.93 8.00
CA ALA A 35 3.38 -13.20 8.67
C ALA A 35 2.97 -14.32 7.69
N ILE A 36 2.32 -13.95 6.58
CA ILE A 36 1.98 -14.87 5.48
C ILE A 36 2.41 -14.22 4.17
N ASP A 37 3.18 -14.94 3.37
CA ASP A 37 3.50 -14.61 1.97
C ASP A 37 3.10 -15.81 1.09
N ARG A 38 1.93 -15.76 0.46
CA ARG A 38 1.47 -16.85 -0.40
C ARG A 38 0.96 -16.30 -1.72
N PHE A 39 1.61 -16.70 -2.81
CA PHE A 39 1.16 -16.40 -4.17
C PHE A 39 0.41 -17.60 -4.77
N ASP A 40 -0.72 -17.34 -5.41
CA ASP A 40 -1.46 -18.32 -6.22
C ASP A 40 -1.19 -18.04 -7.70
N GLU A 41 -0.40 -18.90 -8.33
CA GLU A 41 0.00 -18.77 -9.74
C GLU A 41 -1.18 -18.89 -10.71
N GLY A 42 -2.21 -19.67 -10.38
CA GLY A 42 -3.35 -19.90 -11.27
C GLY A 42 -4.21 -18.64 -11.43
N THR A 43 -4.39 -17.90 -10.33
CA THR A 43 -5.16 -16.66 -10.32
C THR A 43 -4.28 -15.42 -10.46
N GLY A 44 -3.00 -15.50 -10.09
CA GLY A 44 -2.12 -14.36 -9.85
C GLY A 44 -2.53 -13.56 -8.61
N THR A 45 -3.17 -14.20 -7.64
CA THR A 45 -3.59 -13.56 -6.38
C THR A 45 -2.49 -13.70 -5.35
N TRP A 46 -2.08 -12.57 -4.78
CA TRP A 46 -1.18 -12.56 -3.64
C TRP A 46 -1.97 -12.47 -2.33
N PHE A 47 -1.85 -13.50 -1.49
CA PHE A 47 -2.43 -13.54 -0.16
C PHE A 47 -1.34 -13.18 0.86
N VAL A 48 -1.58 -12.09 1.59
CA VAL A 48 -0.62 -11.57 2.56
C VAL A 48 -1.29 -11.33 3.91
N ALA A 49 -0.59 -11.70 4.97
CA ALA A 49 -0.96 -11.29 6.32
C ALA A 49 0.14 -10.41 6.91
N LEU A 50 -0.24 -9.22 7.38
CA LEU A 50 0.66 -8.28 8.04
C LEU A 50 0.31 -8.26 9.53
N SER A 51 1.28 -8.61 10.38
CA SER A 51 1.14 -8.56 11.83
C SER A 51 1.64 -7.22 12.36
N THR A 52 0.82 -6.50 13.12
CA THR A 52 1.17 -5.19 13.68
C THR A 52 0.48 -4.95 15.03
N GLU A 53 1.13 -4.18 15.90
CA GLU A 53 0.52 -3.70 17.15
C GLU A 53 -0.49 -2.55 16.93
N SER A 54 -0.49 -1.94 15.75
CA SER A 54 -1.39 -0.82 15.46
C SER A 54 -2.86 -1.24 15.50
N ASN A 55 -3.68 -0.34 16.03
CA ASN A 55 -5.15 -0.40 15.98
C ASN A 55 -5.72 0.91 15.43
N ASP A 56 -4.90 1.78 14.84
CA ASP A 56 -5.41 2.99 14.21
C ASP A 56 -5.91 2.66 12.80
N GLU A 57 -7.18 2.94 12.53
CA GLU A 57 -7.83 2.59 11.26
C GLU A 57 -7.09 3.17 10.03
N LYS A 58 -6.56 4.39 10.14
CA LYS A 58 -5.85 5.04 9.04
C LYS A 58 -4.50 4.39 8.80
N GLU A 59 -3.77 4.07 9.87
CA GLU A 59 -2.52 3.32 9.80
C GLU A 59 -2.73 1.93 9.19
N LEU A 60 -3.79 1.22 9.58
CA LEU A 60 -4.12 -0.10 9.03
C LEU A 60 -4.52 -0.03 7.56
N ARG A 61 -5.25 1.02 7.14
CA ARG A 61 -5.56 1.26 5.73
C ARG A 61 -4.29 1.58 4.93
N ALA A 62 -3.37 2.37 5.50
CA ALA A 62 -2.09 2.68 4.87
C ALA A 62 -1.22 1.43 4.70
N LEU A 63 -1.20 0.52 5.68
CA LEU A 63 -0.58 -0.81 5.58
C LEU A 63 -1.13 -1.63 4.41
N VAL A 64 -2.46 -1.69 4.27
CA VAL A 64 -3.10 -2.38 3.16
C VAL A 64 -2.63 -1.76 1.84
N GLU A 65 -2.67 -0.44 1.72
CA GLU A 65 -2.26 0.25 0.50
C GLU A 65 -0.77 0.04 0.17
N ASN A 66 0.10 0.02 1.19
CA ASN A 66 1.53 -0.22 1.01
C ASN A 66 1.83 -1.57 0.33
N THR A 67 0.93 -2.55 0.41
CA THR A 67 1.10 -3.83 -0.31
C THR A 67 1.18 -3.66 -1.82
N ARG A 68 0.66 -2.57 -2.41
CA ARG A 68 0.91 -2.23 -3.82
C ARG A 68 2.38 -2.02 -4.12
N THR A 69 3.07 -1.32 -3.24
CA THR A 69 4.50 -1.06 -3.37
C THR A 69 5.27 -2.37 -3.23
N LEU A 70 4.93 -3.18 -2.23
CA LEU A 70 5.56 -4.51 -2.01
C LEU A 70 5.34 -5.46 -3.19
N ALA A 71 4.19 -5.40 -3.86
CA ALA A 71 3.89 -6.23 -5.01
C ALA A 71 4.78 -5.91 -6.23
N LYS A 72 5.32 -4.69 -6.35
CA LYS A 72 6.22 -4.32 -7.46
C LYS A 72 7.57 -5.03 -7.40
N ASP A 73 7.98 -5.45 -6.21
CA ASP A 73 9.23 -6.17 -5.99
C ASP A 73 9.09 -7.68 -6.22
N LYS A 74 7.87 -8.17 -6.46
CA LYS A 74 7.63 -9.56 -6.83
C LYS A 74 8.07 -9.85 -8.26
N LYS A 75 8.53 -11.07 -8.51
CA LYS A 75 8.96 -11.51 -9.85
C LYS A 75 7.76 -11.91 -10.71
N GLU A 76 6.70 -12.32 -10.04
CA GLU A 76 5.44 -12.76 -10.62
C GLU A 76 4.53 -11.57 -10.94
N GLU A 77 3.70 -11.70 -11.97
CA GLU A 77 2.65 -10.72 -12.24
C GLU A 77 1.51 -10.90 -11.22
N VAL A 78 1.42 -9.97 -10.27
CA VAL A 78 0.35 -9.94 -9.28
C VAL A 78 -0.87 -9.24 -9.89
N ASN A 79 -1.97 -9.98 -10.04
CA ASN A 79 -3.24 -9.45 -10.54
C ASN A 79 -4.03 -8.75 -9.43
N SER A 80 -4.10 -9.37 -8.26
CA SER A 80 -4.82 -8.86 -7.09
C SER A 80 -4.10 -9.23 -5.80
N ILE A 81 -4.38 -8.46 -4.74
CA ILE A 81 -3.85 -8.69 -3.39
C ILE A 81 -5.03 -8.86 -2.43
N SER A 82 -4.97 -9.89 -1.60
CA SER A 82 -5.85 -10.11 -0.46
C SER A 82 -5.04 -9.98 0.83
N VAL A 83 -5.35 -8.95 1.61
CA VAL A 83 -4.58 -8.55 2.79
C VAL A 83 -5.39 -8.84 4.05
N SER A 84 -4.78 -9.53 5.00
CA SER A 84 -5.27 -9.63 6.38
C SER A 84 -4.33 -8.88 7.32
N ILE A 85 -4.85 -7.99 8.15
CA ILE A 85 -4.07 -7.39 9.24
C ILE A 85 -4.40 -8.15 10.51
N ILE A 86 -3.36 -8.66 11.19
CA ILE A 86 -3.50 -9.50 12.39
C ILE A 86 -2.77 -8.91 13.59
N LYS A 87 -3.22 -9.25 14.80
CA LYS A 87 -2.49 -8.92 16.02
C LYS A 87 -1.37 -9.93 16.31
N PRO A 88 -0.23 -9.50 16.85
CA PRO A 88 0.80 -10.37 17.40
C PRO A 88 0.45 -10.86 18.82
N ASP A 89 -0.79 -11.29 19.06
CA ASP A 89 -1.30 -11.67 20.38
C ASP A 89 -1.12 -13.16 20.73
N GLY A 90 -0.54 -13.94 19.79
CA GLY A 90 -0.30 -15.38 19.96
C GLY A 90 -1.55 -16.26 19.81
N MET A 91 -2.69 -15.70 19.38
CA MET A 91 -3.93 -16.46 19.21
C MET A 91 -3.92 -17.39 17.99
N ILE A 92 -4.61 -18.54 18.11
CA ILE A 92 -4.79 -19.51 17.01
C ILE A 92 -6.29 -19.87 16.90
N PRO A 93 -7.00 -19.44 15.83
CA PRO A 93 -6.50 -18.61 14.73
C PRO A 93 -6.15 -17.18 15.18
N PRO A 94 -5.27 -16.46 14.45
CA PRO A 94 -4.87 -15.09 14.79
C PRO A 94 -6.06 -14.14 14.82
N THR A 95 -6.02 -13.16 15.73
CA THR A 95 -7.01 -12.08 15.77
C THR A 95 -6.83 -11.16 14.58
N VAL A 96 -7.85 -11.06 13.72
CA VAL A 96 -7.84 -10.16 12.55
C VAL A 96 -8.43 -8.80 12.93
N THR A 97 -7.69 -7.72 12.67
CA THR A 97 -8.11 -6.33 12.94
C THR A 97 -8.62 -5.59 11.72
N ALA A 98 -8.17 -5.97 10.52
CA ALA A 98 -8.66 -5.40 9.28
C ALA A 98 -8.47 -6.38 8.11
N PHE A 99 -9.25 -6.16 7.05
CA PHE A 99 -9.05 -6.80 5.75
C PHE A 99 -8.92 -5.75 4.66
N GLY A 100 -8.19 -6.10 3.61
CA GLY A 100 -8.03 -5.28 2.43
C GLY A 100 -8.03 -6.10 1.15
N ARG A 101 -8.61 -5.55 0.08
CA ARG A 101 -8.50 -6.12 -1.27
C ARG A 101 -8.11 -5.03 -2.26
N ILE A 102 -7.19 -5.38 -3.14
CA ILE A 102 -6.59 -4.49 -4.13
C ILE A 102 -6.56 -5.18 -5.48
N ALA A 103 -6.98 -4.48 -6.53
CA ALA A 103 -6.74 -4.84 -7.92
C ALA A 103 -5.51 -4.10 -8.45
N LEU A 104 -4.61 -4.83 -9.12
CA LEU A 104 -3.44 -4.27 -9.81
C LEU A 104 -3.59 -4.31 -11.33
N THR A 105 -4.40 -5.23 -11.85
CA THR A 105 -4.66 -5.41 -13.29
C THR A 105 -6.17 -5.50 -13.54
N SER A 106 -6.59 -5.49 -14.82
CA SER A 106 -8.00 -5.70 -15.19
C SER A 106 -8.52 -7.06 -14.76
N LYS A 107 -7.71 -8.13 -14.87
CA LYS A 107 -8.04 -9.44 -14.30
C LYS A 107 -8.22 -9.37 -12.79
N GLY A 108 -7.38 -8.58 -12.11
CA GLY A 108 -7.52 -8.29 -10.68
C GLY A 108 -8.83 -7.59 -10.34
N MET A 109 -9.30 -6.66 -11.18
CA MET A 109 -10.59 -5.98 -10.99
C MET A 109 -11.75 -6.99 -11.08
N GLU A 110 -11.73 -7.90 -12.06
CA GLU A 110 -12.74 -8.96 -12.18
C GLU A 110 -12.75 -9.90 -10.96
N GLN A 111 -11.57 -10.28 -10.46
CA GLN A 111 -11.42 -11.13 -9.28
C GLN A 111 -11.88 -10.46 -7.98
N THR A 112 -11.64 -9.15 -7.88
CA THR A 112 -11.95 -8.39 -6.66
C THR A 112 -13.37 -7.85 -6.64
N GLY A 113 -13.94 -7.56 -7.82
CA GLY A 113 -15.19 -6.80 -7.96
C GLY A 113 -14.98 -5.28 -7.86
N LEU A 114 -13.73 -4.81 -7.81
CA LEU A 114 -13.40 -3.39 -7.76
C LEU A 114 -13.59 -2.73 -9.11
N SER A 115 -13.96 -1.44 -9.11
CA SER A 115 -14.24 -0.70 -10.34
C SER A 115 -12.98 -0.16 -11.04
N SER A 116 -11.87 -0.06 -10.30
CA SER A 116 -10.60 0.46 -10.80
C SER A 116 -9.40 -0.13 -10.06
N THR A 117 -8.21 -0.06 -10.67
CA THR A 117 -6.96 -0.45 -10.00
C THR A 117 -6.50 0.56 -8.95
N SER A 118 -7.06 1.77 -8.90
CA SER A 118 -6.78 2.75 -7.83
C SER A 118 -7.64 2.55 -6.58
N GLU A 119 -8.71 1.77 -6.68
CA GLU A 119 -9.64 1.53 -5.57
C GLU A 119 -9.06 0.52 -4.59
N ILE A 120 -9.44 0.65 -3.32
CA ILE A 120 -9.12 -0.27 -2.24
C ILE A 120 -10.42 -0.58 -1.52
N GLU A 121 -10.78 -1.86 -1.45
CA GLU A 121 -11.77 -2.34 -0.48
C GLU A 121 -11.04 -2.53 0.86
N PHE A 122 -11.56 -1.90 1.91
CA PHE A 122 -10.97 -1.95 3.23
C PHE A 122 -12.07 -2.09 4.28
N GLU A 123 -11.93 -3.09 5.15
CA GLU A 123 -12.84 -3.36 6.26
C GLU A 123 -12.06 -3.34 7.57
N TYR A 124 -12.41 -2.42 8.47
CA TYR A 124 -11.86 -2.37 9.82
C TYR A 124 -12.76 -3.15 10.79
N LYS A 125 -12.19 -4.13 11.50
CA LYS A 125 -12.96 -5.08 12.32
C LYS A 125 -13.10 -4.70 13.79
N ASN A 126 -12.30 -3.77 14.29
CA ASN A 126 -12.53 -3.23 15.63
C ASN A 126 -13.61 -2.13 15.56
N ALA A 127 -14.87 -2.53 15.50
CA ALA A 127 -15.93 -1.65 15.98
C ALA A 127 -15.72 -1.48 17.51
N PRO A 128 -15.86 -0.28 18.09
CA PRO A 128 -15.81 -0.13 19.54
C PRO A 128 -16.82 -1.11 20.15
N ALA A 129 -16.39 -1.87 21.15
CA ALA A 129 -17.31 -2.68 21.94
C ALA A 129 -18.42 -1.74 22.40
N THR A 130 -19.63 -1.88 21.84
CA THR A 130 -20.80 -1.22 22.37
C THR A 130 -20.93 -1.75 23.78
N SER A 131 -20.55 -0.92 24.74
CA SER A 131 -20.78 -1.13 26.16
C SER A 131 -22.27 -1.42 26.33
N HIS A 132 -22.62 -2.69 26.48
CA HIS A 132 -23.90 -3.05 27.06
C HIS A 132 -23.84 -2.61 28.52
N LYS A 133 -24.38 -1.40 28.77
CA LYS A 133 -24.84 -0.99 30.09
C LYS A 133 -26.09 -1.79 30.45
#